data_AF-A0A432ICD5-F1
#
_entry.id   AF-A0A432ICD5-F1
#
_cell.length_a   1.000
_cell.length_b   1.000
_cell.length_c   1.000
_cell.angle_alpha   90.00
_cell.angle_beta   90.00
_cell.angle_gamma   90.00
#
_symmetry.space_group_name_H-M   'P 1'
#
loop_
_entity.id
_entity.type
_entity.pdbx_description
1 polymer ?
#
loop_
_entity_poly.entity_id
_entity_poly.type
_entity_poly.pdbx_seq_one_letter_code
_entity_poly.pdbx_strand_id
1 'polypeptide(L)'
;MNGFDTGFGLDTSDLSGTAYNQAAAGNDYTDQFNVLAGAAGPNAGLLWSDAVAGYGTGAFYATDDPFGNTISQSWEFGGFGGDQVDLAARYIAAMCGGAPPGTGFQRGDANGDGSFNIADLIFLLAALFSGGPGGDCGDANDVNDDGNINIADAINGLAALFSGGPTPPDPSPGACGTDPTDDALDCASYIACP
;
A
#
# COMPACT_ATOMS: atom_id res chain seq x y z
N MET A 1 -9.00 -17.33 3.92
CA MET A 1 -8.14 -17.01 2.77
C MET A 1 -6.90 -16.34 3.30
N ASN A 2 -5.74 -16.72 2.77
CA ASN A 2 -4.47 -16.12 3.13
C ASN A 2 -3.99 -15.29 1.95
N GLY A 3 -3.75 -14.00 2.18
CA GLY A 3 -3.23 -13.11 1.16
C GLY A 3 -1.71 -13.18 1.10
N PHE A 4 -1.16 -12.74 -0.02
CA PHE A 4 0.27 -12.71 -0.27
C PHE A 4 0.66 -11.37 -0.87
N ASP A 5 1.94 -11.03 -0.70
CA ASP A 5 2.60 -10.05 -1.54
C ASP A 5 2.99 -10.71 -2.87
N THR A 6 2.51 -10.13 -3.96
CA THR A 6 2.81 -10.61 -5.31
C THR A 6 4.22 -10.24 -5.77
N GLY A 7 4.88 -9.26 -5.11
CA GLY A 7 6.17 -8.71 -5.53
C GLY A 7 6.09 -7.78 -6.74
N PHE A 8 4.87 -7.43 -7.19
CA PHE A 8 4.62 -6.56 -8.34
C PHE A 8 3.67 -5.41 -7.99
N GLY A 9 3.66 -5.00 -6.72
CA GLY A 9 2.78 -3.93 -6.30
C GLY A 9 1.31 -4.38 -6.23
N LEU A 10 1.05 -5.61 -5.80
CA LEU A 10 -0.24 -5.95 -5.23
C LEU A 10 0.03 -6.77 -3.98
N ASP A 11 -0.12 -6.13 -2.81
CA ASP A 11 0.05 -6.78 -1.52
C ASP A 11 -1.30 -6.92 -0.80
N THR A 12 -1.55 -8.14 -0.35
CA THR A 12 -2.72 -8.55 0.43
C THR A 12 -2.30 -9.38 1.66
N SER A 13 -1.01 -9.42 1.98
CA SER A 13 -0.44 -10.24 3.04
C SER A 13 -1.06 -9.91 4.42
N ASP A 14 -1.39 -8.64 4.65
CA ASP A 14 -2.11 -8.12 5.82
C ASP A 14 -3.56 -8.64 5.93
N LEU A 15 -4.18 -9.04 4.81
CA LEU A 15 -5.53 -9.59 4.76
C LEU A 15 -5.58 -11.10 5.04
N SER A 16 -4.47 -11.70 5.48
CA SER A 16 -4.39 -13.13 5.77
C SER A 16 -5.29 -13.58 6.92
N GLY A 17 -5.89 -14.76 6.78
CA GLY A 17 -6.86 -15.29 7.75
C GLY A 17 -8.28 -14.78 7.57
N THR A 18 -8.55 -13.96 6.54
CA THR A 18 -9.90 -13.45 6.27
C THR A 18 -10.85 -14.58 5.89
N ALA A 19 -12.05 -14.57 6.48
CA ALA A 19 -13.08 -15.58 6.19
C ALA A 19 -13.59 -15.45 4.74
N TYR A 20 -13.89 -16.58 4.11
CA TYR A 20 -14.66 -16.62 2.86
C TYR A 20 -16.04 -17.20 3.17
N ASN A 21 -17.08 -16.40 2.98
CA ASN A 21 -18.43 -16.73 3.49
C ASN A 21 -19.38 -17.33 2.44
N GLN A 22 -18.92 -17.49 1.19
CA GLN A 22 -19.71 -18.07 0.10
C GLN A 22 -19.38 -19.53 -0.22
N ALA A 23 -18.43 -20.14 0.49
CA ALA A 23 -18.17 -21.58 0.40
C ALA A 23 -19.31 -22.38 1.04
N ALA A 24 -20.17 -23.00 0.22
CA ALA A 24 -21.09 -24.03 0.69
C ALA A 24 -20.34 -25.33 0.97
N ALA A 25 -20.61 -25.98 2.10
CA ALA A 25 -19.96 -27.24 2.48
C ALA A 25 -20.13 -28.32 1.39
N GLY A 26 -19.01 -28.80 0.83
CA GLY A 26 -18.99 -29.86 -0.17
C GLY A 26 -19.30 -29.40 -1.60
N ASN A 27 -19.33 -28.09 -1.87
CA ASN A 27 -19.43 -27.52 -3.21
C ASN A 27 -18.08 -26.99 -3.71
N ASP A 28 -17.02 -27.73 -3.38
CA ASP A 28 -15.62 -27.44 -3.67
C ASP A 28 -15.31 -27.73 -5.16
N TYR A 29 -16.12 -27.22 -6.10
CA TYR A 29 -15.81 -27.27 -7.53
C TYR A 29 -14.65 -26.32 -7.84
N THR A 30 -13.48 -26.69 -7.32
CA THR A 30 -12.15 -26.22 -7.67
C THR A 30 -12.05 -24.72 -7.89
N ASP A 31 -12.20 -23.99 -6.79
CA ASP A 31 -11.58 -22.70 -6.57
C ASP A 31 -10.04 -22.87 -6.49
N GLN A 32 -9.43 -23.69 -7.35
CA GLN A 32 -8.01 -24.04 -7.32
C GLN A 32 -7.30 -23.36 -8.48
N PHE A 33 -6.41 -22.44 -8.16
CA PHE A 33 -5.55 -21.77 -9.13
C PHE A 33 -4.10 -22.17 -8.86
N ASN A 34 -3.64 -23.27 -9.49
CA ASN A 34 -2.31 -23.81 -9.22
C ASN A 34 -1.21 -23.07 -10.00
N VAL A 35 -0.84 -21.89 -9.51
CA VAL A 35 0.28 -21.06 -10.00
C VAL A 35 1.65 -21.71 -9.75
N LEU A 36 1.72 -22.61 -8.77
CA LEU A 36 2.96 -23.07 -8.12
C LEU A 36 3.77 -24.11 -8.92
N ALA A 37 3.31 -24.53 -10.10
CA ALA A 37 4.06 -25.45 -10.96
C ALA A 37 5.11 -24.77 -11.87
N GLY A 38 5.45 -23.49 -11.62
CA GLY A 38 6.41 -22.73 -12.44
C GLY A 38 5.88 -22.32 -13.82
N ALA A 39 4.57 -22.47 -14.06
CA ALA A 39 3.95 -22.22 -15.35
C ALA A 39 3.48 -20.78 -15.57
N ALA A 40 3.50 -19.94 -14.53
CA ALA A 40 2.96 -18.57 -14.60
C ALA A 40 3.93 -17.53 -15.20
N GLY A 41 5.19 -17.91 -15.40
CA GLY A 41 6.21 -17.02 -15.96
C GLY A 41 6.89 -16.11 -14.91
N PRO A 42 7.89 -15.33 -15.33
CA PRO A 42 8.71 -14.52 -14.42
C PRO A 42 8.00 -13.29 -13.85
N ASN A 43 6.88 -12.86 -14.47
CA ASN A 43 6.15 -11.66 -14.08
C ASN A 43 4.83 -12.01 -13.38
N ALA A 44 4.82 -13.07 -12.58
CA ALA A 44 3.62 -13.53 -11.90
C ALA A 44 3.88 -13.78 -10.41
N GLY A 45 2.95 -13.34 -9.58
CA GLY A 45 3.00 -13.49 -8.13
C GLY A 45 1.75 -14.20 -7.59
N LEU A 46 1.92 -14.99 -6.53
CA LEU A 46 0.79 -15.55 -5.79
C LEU A 46 0.07 -14.41 -5.06
N LEU A 47 -1.26 -14.37 -5.16
CA LEU A 47 -2.08 -13.35 -4.53
C LEU A 47 -2.89 -13.93 -3.36
N TRP A 48 -3.49 -15.11 -3.55
CA TRP A 48 -4.29 -15.77 -2.51
C TRP A 48 -3.94 -17.25 -2.41
N SER A 49 -4.06 -17.80 -1.20
CA SER A 49 -4.13 -19.24 -0.98
C SER A 49 -5.31 -19.62 -0.07
N ASP A 50 -5.73 -20.88 -0.20
CA ASP A 50 -6.69 -21.45 0.70
C ASP A 50 -6.08 -21.66 2.09
N ALA A 51 -6.82 -21.27 3.12
CA ALA A 51 -6.34 -21.29 4.50
C ALA A 51 -6.27 -22.70 5.11
N VAL A 52 -6.94 -23.69 4.51
CA VAL A 52 -7.08 -25.06 5.06
C VAL A 52 -6.25 -26.06 4.27
N ALA A 53 -6.26 -25.97 2.94
CA ALA A 53 -5.68 -26.91 2.00
C ALA A 53 -4.37 -26.42 1.37
N GLY A 54 -4.02 -25.13 1.51
CA GLY A 54 -2.69 -24.60 1.22
C GLY A 54 -2.31 -24.50 -0.26
N TYR A 55 -3.29 -24.59 -1.17
CA TYR A 55 -3.07 -24.32 -2.60
C TYR A 55 -3.37 -22.85 -2.95
N GLY A 56 -2.76 -22.35 -4.03
CA GLY A 56 -3.07 -21.03 -4.57
C GLY A 56 -4.50 -20.92 -5.10
N THR A 57 -5.13 -19.78 -4.85
CA THR A 57 -6.50 -19.43 -5.27
C THR A 57 -6.56 -18.11 -6.02
N GLY A 58 -5.43 -17.41 -6.16
CA GLY A 58 -5.32 -16.25 -7.01
C GLY A 58 -3.87 -15.92 -7.35
N ALA A 59 -3.66 -15.34 -8.53
CA ALA A 59 -2.39 -14.81 -8.97
C ALA A 59 -2.57 -13.46 -9.66
N PHE A 60 -1.52 -12.67 -9.58
CA PHE A 60 -1.35 -11.44 -10.34
C PHE A 60 -0.30 -11.63 -11.42
N TYR A 61 -0.55 -11.07 -12.59
CA TYR A 61 0.35 -11.08 -13.74
C TYR A 61 0.67 -9.63 -14.14
N ALA A 62 1.93 -9.24 -13.99
CA ALA A 62 2.49 -8.00 -14.51
C ALA A 62 2.86 -8.20 -15.99
N THR A 63 1.87 -8.11 -16.87
CA THR A 63 2.05 -8.34 -18.31
C THR A 63 2.76 -7.16 -18.98
N ASP A 64 3.48 -7.43 -20.07
CA ASP A 64 4.10 -6.41 -20.89
C ASP A 64 3.07 -5.70 -21.81
N ASP A 65 3.26 -4.39 -21.98
CA ASP A 65 2.53 -3.50 -22.91
C ASP A 65 2.47 -4.16 -24.31
N PRO A 66 1.28 -4.37 -24.93
CA PRO A 66 0.09 -3.52 -24.88
C PRO A 66 -1.11 -4.04 -24.07
N PHE A 67 -0.95 -5.11 -23.28
CA PHE A 67 -2.06 -5.69 -22.52
C PHE A 67 -1.88 -5.44 -21.03
N GLY A 68 -2.91 -4.85 -20.41
CA GLY A 68 -2.92 -4.47 -19.00
C GLY A 68 -2.77 -5.66 -18.06
N ASN A 69 -2.29 -5.38 -16.85
CA ASN A 69 -2.11 -6.36 -15.79
C ASN A 69 -3.35 -7.23 -15.60
N THR A 70 -3.15 -8.48 -15.18
CA THR A 70 -4.24 -9.45 -15.05
C THR A 70 -4.28 -10.05 -13.65
N ILE A 71 -5.45 -10.03 -13.02
CA ILE A 71 -5.75 -10.84 -11.83
C ILE A 71 -6.52 -12.07 -12.30
N SER A 72 -6.01 -13.26 -11.98
CA SER A 72 -6.74 -14.52 -12.15
C SER A 72 -6.96 -15.12 -10.78
N GLN A 73 -8.22 -15.28 -10.39
CA GLN A 73 -8.60 -15.85 -9.10
C GLN A 73 -9.76 -16.81 -9.28
N SER A 74 -9.84 -17.75 -8.36
CA SER A 74 -10.76 -18.87 -8.42
C SER A 74 -11.93 -18.72 -7.45
N TRP A 75 -11.97 -17.64 -6.66
CA TRP A 75 -13.02 -17.35 -5.69
C TRP A 75 -13.75 -16.04 -6.02
N GLU A 76 -14.97 -15.87 -5.52
CA GLU A 76 -15.81 -14.72 -5.81
C GLU A 76 -15.59 -13.57 -4.82
N PHE A 77 -15.31 -12.37 -5.33
CA PHE A 77 -15.06 -11.18 -4.52
C PHE A 77 -16.13 -10.91 -3.45
N GLY A 78 -17.40 -11.15 -3.78
CA GLY A 78 -18.53 -10.94 -2.87
C GLY A 78 -18.51 -11.85 -1.64
N GLY A 79 -17.71 -12.92 -1.67
CA GLY A 79 -17.50 -13.81 -0.53
C GLY A 79 -16.38 -13.39 0.42
N PHE A 80 -15.63 -12.33 0.10
CA PHE A 80 -14.58 -11.79 0.97
C PHE A 80 -15.19 -11.28 2.27
N GLY A 81 -14.77 -11.83 3.42
CA GLY A 81 -15.29 -11.46 4.73
C GLY A 81 -14.65 -10.21 5.36
N GLY A 82 -13.61 -9.65 4.74
CA GLY A 82 -12.93 -8.43 5.18
C GLY A 82 -13.53 -7.17 4.55
N ASP A 83 -12.78 -6.06 4.57
CA ASP A 83 -13.20 -4.82 3.92
C ASP A 83 -13.14 -4.97 2.38
N GLN A 84 -14.32 -5.08 1.77
CA GLN A 84 -14.46 -5.21 0.32
C GLN A 84 -14.19 -3.90 -0.43
N VAL A 85 -14.29 -2.73 0.21
CA VAL A 85 -13.96 -1.47 -0.45
C VAL A 85 -12.45 -1.32 -0.56
N ASP A 86 -11.73 -1.64 0.51
CA ASP A 86 -10.27 -1.66 0.54
C ASP A 86 -9.71 -2.64 -0.51
N LEU A 87 -10.15 -3.89 -0.50
CA LEU A 87 -9.66 -4.90 -1.44
C LEU A 87 -9.94 -4.51 -2.91
N ALA A 88 -11.09 -3.88 -3.18
CA ALA A 88 -11.42 -3.40 -4.53
C ALA A 88 -10.47 -2.28 -4.97
N ALA A 89 -10.14 -1.34 -4.08
CA ALA A 89 -9.20 -0.27 -4.37
C ALA A 89 -7.81 -0.82 -4.72
N ARG A 90 -7.32 -1.80 -3.96
CA ARG A 90 -6.05 -2.49 -4.23
C ARG A 90 -6.04 -3.15 -5.62
N TYR A 91 -7.12 -3.86 -5.96
CA TYR A 91 -7.25 -4.51 -7.27
C TYR A 91 -7.27 -3.50 -8.43
N ILE A 92 -8.02 -2.41 -8.29
CA ILE A 92 -8.11 -1.37 -9.32
C ILE A 92 -6.72 -0.76 -9.58
N ALA A 93 -5.99 -0.40 -8.52
CA ALA A 93 -4.66 0.17 -8.66
C ALA A 93 -3.66 -0.79 -9.32
N ALA A 94 -3.67 -2.06 -8.90
CA ALA A 94 -2.85 -3.10 -9.51
C ALA A 94 -3.15 -3.29 -11.00
N MET A 95 -4.43 -3.19 -11.43
CA MET A 95 -4.82 -3.27 -12.84
C MET A 95 -4.42 -2.03 -13.66
N CYS A 96 -4.19 -0.89 -13.02
CA CYS A 96 -3.73 0.33 -13.67
C CYS A 96 -2.21 0.45 -13.82
N GLY A 97 -1.44 -0.59 -13.44
CA GLY A 97 0.02 -0.61 -13.63
C GLY A 97 0.85 -0.08 -12.46
N GLY A 98 0.26 0.06 -11.27
CA GLY A 98 0.94 0.54 -10.06
C GLY A 98 0.81 -0.42 -8.88
N ALA A 99 1.60 -0.17 -7.85
CA ALA A 99 1.41 -0.73 -6.52
C ALA A 99 -0.04 -0.57 -6.03
N PRO A 100 -0.56 -1.34 -5.04
CA PRO A 100 -1.80 -0.88 -4.43
C PRO A 100 -1.49 0.52 -3.92
N PRO A 101 -2.43 1.47 -3.96
CA PRO A 101 -2.13 2.73 -3.34
C PRO A 101 -2.02 2.38 -1.85
N GLY A 102 -0.81 2.38 -1.29
CA GLY A 102 -0.68 3.25 -0.12
C GLY A 102 -1.32 4.55 -0.58
N THR A 103 -2.37 4.99 0.11
CA THR A 103 -3.10 6.20 -0.29
C THR A 103 -2.03 7.22 -0.64
N GLY A 104 -2.03 7.74 -1.88
CA GLY A 104 -0.94 8.60 -2.31
C GLY A 104 -0.73 9.68 -1.26
N PHE A 105 0.47 10.17 -1.10
CA PHE A 105 0.73 11.18 -0.07
C PHE A 105 1.54 12.32 -0.64
N GLN A 106 1.68 13.36 0.17
CA GLN A 106 2.61 14.44 -0.08
C GLN A 106 3.64 14.42 1.05
N ARG A 107 4.90 14.16 0.71
CA ARG A 107 5.98 14.08 1.68
C ARG A 107 6.14 15.42 2.39
N GLY A 108 6.11 15.36 3.71
CA GLY A 108 6.17 16.54 4.58
C GLY A 108 4.82 17.11 5.03
N ASP A 109 3.68 16.67 4.50
CA ASP A 109 2.37 17.00 5.05
C ASP A 109 2.00 16.08 6.23
N ALA A 110 2.72 16.28 7.34
CA ALA A 110 2.62 15.46 8.53
C ALA A 110 1.22 15.47 9.16
N ASN A 111 0.48 16.57 9.01
CA ASN A 111 -0.85 16.71 9.60
C ASN A 111 -2.01 16.28 8.66
N GLY A 112 -1.70 15.99 7.39
CA GLY A 112 -2.63 15.49 6.39
C GLY A 112 -3.63 16.53 5.86
N ASP A 113 -3.32 17.83 5.96
CA ASP A 113 -4.20 18.93 5.53
C ASP A 113 -4.06 19.30 4.03
N GLY A 114 -3.13 18.65 3.34
CA GLY A 114 -2.82 18.83 1.93
C GLY A 114 -1.86 19.98 1.63
N SER A 115 -1.22 20.58 2.64
CA SER A 115 -0.33 21.74 2.47
C SER A 115 0.95 21.65 3.30
N PHE A 116 2.11 21.56 2.65
CA PHE A 116 3.39 21.62 3.34
C PHE A 116 3.71 23.02 3.89
N ASN A 117 3.68 23.16 5.22
CA ASN A 117 3.95 24.40 5.93
C ASN A 117 4.50 24.16 7.35
N ILE A 118 4.65 25.22 8.15
CA ILE A 118 5.24 25.10 9.50
C ILE A 118 4.37 24.27 10.46
N ALA A 119 3.06 24.19 10.23
CA ALA A 119 2.14 23.43 11.06
C ALA A 119 2.49 21.93 11.04
N ASP A 120 2.97 21.40 9.91
CA ASP A 120 3.40 20.01 9.78
C ASP A 120 4.57 19.69 10.70
N LEU A 121 5.59 20.55 10.72
CA LEU A 121 6.77 20.32 11.54
C LEU A 121 6.46 20.52 13.03
N ILE A 122 5.52 21.41 13.37
CA ILE A 122 5.03 21.53 14.75
C ILE A 122 4.28 20.28 15.16
N PHE A 123 3.42 19.74 14.29
CA PHE A 123 2.67 18.51 14.52
C PHE A 123 3.61 17.31 14.72
N LEU A 124 4.60 17.13 13.83
CA LEU A 124 5.61 16.09 13.93
C LEU A 124 6.44 16.20 15.23
N LEU A 125 6.92 17.39 15.58
CA LEU A 125 7.67 17.60 16.82
C LEU A 125 6.80 17.36 18.07
N ALA A 126 5.51 17.69 18.02
CA ALA A 126 4.58 17.40 19.09
C ALA A 126 4.39 15.89 19.29
N ALA A 127 4.28 15.11 18.20
CA ALA A 127 4.23 13.66 18.23
C ALA A 127 5.51 13.06 18.84
N LEU A 128 6.68 13.53 18.40
CA LEU A 128 7.99 13.01 18.85
C LEU A 128 8.31 13.31 20.31
N PHE A 129 7.97 14.50 20.80
CA PHE A 129 8.51 15.00 22.08
C PHE A 129 7.46 15.42 23.12
N SER A 130 6.20 15.60 22.71
CA SER A 130 5.16 16.18 23.58
C SER A 130 3.96 15.26 23.77
N GLY A 131 3.99 14.04 23.22
CA GLY A 131 2.87 13.10 23.28
C GLY A 131 1.65 13.59 22.48
N GLY A 132 1.88 14.42 21.46
CA GLY A 132 0.85 14.78 20.48
C GLY A 132 0.43 13.56 19.64
N PRO A 133 -0.70 13.66 18.91
CA PRO A 133 -1.09 12.62 17.96
C PRO A 133 -0.03 12.51 16.85
N GLY A 134 0.31 11.28 16.45
CA GLY A 134 1.06 11.03 15.21
C GLY A 134 0.10 10.99 14.02
N GLY A 135 0.58 11.34 12.83
CA GLY A 135 -0.19 11.20 11.60
C GLY A 135 -0.35 9.74 11.21
N ASP A 136 -1.42 9.42 10.48
CA ASP A 136 -1.74 8.05 10.03
C ASP A 136 -0.95 7.63 8.77
N CYS A 137 -0.12 8.53 8.24
CA CYS A 137 0.76 8.30 7.11
C CYS A 137 2.22 8.45 7.56
N GLY A 138 2.93 7.32 7.70
CA GLY A 138 4.35 7.29 8.06
C GLY A 138 5.21 7.99 7.03
N ASP A 139 4.98 7.74 5.75
CA ASP A 139 5.78 8.29 4.64
C ASP A 139 5.67 9.82 4.54
N ALA A 140 4.52 10.40 4.91
CA ALA A 140 4.36 11.85 4.97
C ALA A 140 5.18 12.49 6.13
N ASN A 141 5.44 11.73 7.19
CA ASN A 141 6.23 12.16 8.34
C ASN A 141 7.74 11.98 8.15
N ASP A 142 8.17 11.09 7.25
CA ASP A 142 9.57 10.93 6.84
C ASP A 142 9.91 11.96 5.74
N VAL A 143 10.29 13.15 6.20
CA VAL A 143 10.53 14.32 5.35
C VAL A 143 11.80 14.16 4.54
N ASN A 144 12.78 13.43 5.06
CA ASN A 144 14.07 13.23 4.39
C ASN A 144 14.28 11.85 3.80
N ASP A 145 13.24 11.03 3.77
CA ASP A 145 13.15 9.77 3.01
C ASP A 145 14.29 8.82 3.40
N ASP A 146 14.48 8.62 4.71
CA ASP A 146 15.54 7.76 5.26
C ASP A 146 15.02 6.48 5.95
N GLY A 147 13.71 6.28 5.93
CA GLY A 147 12.98 5.19 6.56
C GLY A 147 12.80 5.33 8.07
N ASN A 148 13.08 6.50 8.67
CA ASN A 148 12.98 6.71 10.11
C ASN A 148 12.39 8.06 10.49
N ILE A 149 11.21 8.05 11.11
CA ILE A 149 10.57 9.26 11.65
C ILE A 149 11.29 9.71 12.93
N ASN A 150 12.04 10.80 12.85
CA ASN A 150 12.81 11.36 13.95
C ASN A 150 12.99 12.90 13.85
N ILE A 151 13.93 13.48 14.60
CA ILE A 151 14.14 14.94 14.61
C ILE A 151 14.77 15.46 13.31
N ALA A 152 15.47 14.62 12.56
CA ALA A 152 16.07 14.96 11.28
C ALA A 152 15.01 15.43 10.28
N ASP A 153 13.83 14.81 10.29
CA ASP A 153 12.70 15.17 9.44
C ASP A 153 12.24 16.61 9.66
N ALA A 154 12.03 16.98 10.92
CA ALA A 154 11.65 18.34 11.28
C ALA A 154 12.75 19.36 10.92
N ILE A 155 14.03 19.00 11.06
CA ILE A 155 15.16 19.86 10.69
C ILE A 155 15.17 20.06 9.16
N ASN A 156 15.01 18.99 8.38
CA ASN A 156 14.99 19.07 6.92
C ASN A 156 13.79 19.88 6.43
N GLY A 157 12.59 19.65 6.98
CA GLY A 157 11.40 20.41 6.62
C GLY A 157 11.52 21.91 6.94
N LEU A 158 12.01 22.26 8.14
CA LEU A 158 12.25 23.67 8.49
C LEU A 158 13.36 24.30 7.62
N ALA A 159 14.38 23.52 7.24
CA ALA A 159 15.41 23.99 6.32
C ALA A 159 14.84 24.28 4.93
N ALA A 160 13.97 23.41 4.41
CA ALA A 160 13.25 23.60 3.15
C ALA A 160 12.38 24.87 3.18
N LEU A 161 11.63 25.08 4.27
CA LEU A 161 10.71 26.22 4.40
C LEU A 161 11.42 27.57 4.59
N PHE A 162 12.51 27.62 5.36
CA PHE A 162 13.06 28.88 5.86
C PHE A 162 14.54 29.13 5.54
N SER A 163 15.29 28.10 5.18
CA SER A 163 16.76 28.19 5.03
C SER A 163 17.26 27.93 3.61
N GLY A 164 16.36 27.72 2.64
CA GLY A 164 16.72 27.35 1.28
C GLY A 164 17.35 25.95 1.19
N GLY A 165 16.99 25.07 2.12
CA GLY A 165 17.34 23.65 2.05
C GLY A 165 16.64 22.95 0.88
N PRO A 166 17.02 21.69 0.59
CA PRO A 166 16.34 20.90 -0.43
C PRO A 166 14.87 20.72 -0.07
N THR A 167 13.99 20.75 -1.07
CA THR A 167 12.59 20.32 -0.89
C THR A 167 12.55 18.84 -0.54
N PRO A 168 11.52 18.38 0.20
CA PRO A 168 11.33 16.95 0.45
C PRO A 168 11.39 16.16 -0.87
N PRO A 169 11.99 14.95 -0.86
CA PRO A 169 11.98 14.04 -2.00
C PRO A 169 10.57 13.70 -2.49
N ASP A 170 10.48 13.08 -3.66
CA ASP A 170 9.19 12.64 -4.17
C ASP A 170 8.53 11.60 -3.25
N PRO A 171 7.20 11.60 -3.09
CA PRO A 171 6.24 12.53 -3.68
C PRO A 171 6.28 13.92 -3.02
N SER A 172 6.71 14.94 -3.78
CA SER A 172 7.04 16.24 -3.21
C SER A 172 5.79 17.03 -2.81
N PRO A 173 5.90 17.99 -1.87
CA PRO A 173 4.80 18.86 -1.48
C PRO A 173 3.99 19.43 -2.67
N GLY A 174 2.68 19.23 -2.63
CA GLY A 174 1.74 19.66 -3.69
C GLY A 174 1.55 18.65 -4.82
N ALA A 175 2.23 17.50 -4.79
CA ALA A 175 2.04 16.41 -5.74
C ALA A 175 1.76 15.10 -4.99
N CYS A 176 0.57 14.55 -5.20
CA CYS A 176 0.23 13.23 -4.70
C CYS A 176 1.01 12.14 -5.46
N GLY A 177 1.60 11.21 -4.74
CA GLY A 177 2.23 10.03 -5.32
C GLY A 177 2.45 8.93 -4.28
N THR A 178 2.90 7.77 -4.74
CA THR A 178 3.37 6.70 -3.87
C THR A 178 4.83 6.93 -3.49
N ASP A 179 5.32 6.26 -2.44
CA ASP A 179 6.74 6.30 -2.12
C ASP A 179 7.55 5.64 -3.25
N PRO A 180 8.51 6.35 -3.90
CA PRO A 180 9.41 5.74 -4.86
C PRO A 180 10.52 4.90 -4.20
N THR A 181 10.70 5.02 -2.89
CA THR A 181 11.64 4.24 -2.09
C THR A 181 10.88 3.28 -1.19
N ASP A 182 11.23 2.00 -1.28
CA ASP A 182 10.55 0.95 -0.52
C ASP A 182 11.21 0.82 0.86
N ASP A 183 10.45 1.03 1.93
CA ASP A 183 10.91 0.85 3.31
C ASP A 183 9.81 0.28 4.23
N ALA A 184 9.98 0.41 5.55
CA ALA A 184 9.05 -0.17 6.53
C ALA A 184 7.92 0.79 6.97
N LEU A 185 7.97 2.03 6.53
CA LEU A 185 6.91 3.02 6.69
C LEU A 185 5.84 2.78 5.63
N ASP A 186 4.61 3.10 5.98
CA ASP A 186 3.49 3.02 5.09
C ASP A 186 2.61 4.26 5.20
N CYS A 187 1.70 4.39 4.22
CA CYS A 187 0.66 5.39 4.24
C CYS A 187 -0.71 4.71 4.24
N ALA A 188 -1.12 4.25 5.42
CA ALA A 188 -2.38 3.53 5.62
C ALA A 188 -3.62 4.42 5.41
N SER A 189 -3.53 5.71 5.74
CA SER A 189 -4.60 6.67 5.48
C SER A 189 -4.05 8.08 5.25
N TYR A 190 -4.42 8.66 4.11
CA TYR A 190 -4.11 10.05 3.81
C TYR A 190 -5.23 10.69 2.97
N ILE A 191 -6.03 11.55 3.61
CA ILE A 191 -7.28 12.09 3.04
C ILE A 191 -7.00 13.12 1.93
N ALA A 192 -5.85 13.79 1.97
CA ALA A 192 -5.55 14.87 1.02
C ALA A 192 -5.19 14.36 -0.39
N CYS A 193 -4.98 13.06 -0.57
CA CYS A 193 -4.79 12.43 -1.88
C CYS A 193 -5.74 11.23 -2.04
N PRO A 194 -6.76 11.34 -2.89
CA PRO A 194 -7.76 10.29 -3.13
C PRO A 194 -7.30 9.20 -4.10
#